data_AF-A0A078ADX7-F1
#
_entry.id   AF-A0A078ADX7-F1
#
_cell.length_a   1.000
_cell.length_b   1.000
_cell.length_c   1.000
_cell.angle_alpha   90.00
_cell.angle_beta   90.00
_cell.angle_gamma   90.00
#
_symmetry.space_group_name_H-M   'P 1'
#
loop_
_entity.id
_entity.type
_entity.pdbx_description
1 polymer ?
#
loop_
_entity_poly.entity_id
_entity_poly.type
_entity_poly.pdbx_seq_one_letter_code
_entity_poly.pdbx_strand_id
1 'polypeptide(L)'
;MDQNVMNNTRSLLNKFKTGRNELQRADGQTKDRVEVWRKNLHGLTDDLAKQAKLLDELDNGGTKSAEGGNELKKDFFDHLVSQISKEIQELIGICKIVMSLPQQYQNKQKKENIENQWRILTDQMKNEVTKVLGLAQDPSNKTNFQLFLDSDHMALISKLLNLKDHLQRQIFSGILYRKLVVWMDLNIQSDEFVHSKVVEVNNMINDFKEQMHYIPSKLFYSEVDLSSPGNYSINFDGNQDSVANLEALCEAFIEMENLIKKNFKLSSEKLLKFTDSNPVQLTLREELEIVYKQKNLLEDENQNLKLSLIANRENDSKNLLELHQSVEKLKNELQIQQLLHEEKKTSDDERNRLKTWYIPRLKETRKYQKELADELEKIKQDAELLPSMFRAEAVFRNQCKKEKDEAEDEAVRKYQALQKERDDLKHELERKERLSLQAIAARSNMKTHLDQASQSLKDSEKENRSLVQKLKDAEEDVNYYKKKHDEMFQSVSALNKRIEELEQHKIHLLDKLKSQGDKGGLEYIVKTQKLENIKGKELQDRVQVEDYRPELNRSKNQSESNNQFE
;
A
#
# COMPACT_ATOMS: atom_id res chain seq x y z
N MET A 1 56.61 42.61 -24.39
CA MET A 1 55.18 42.53 -24.71
C MET A 1 54.37 42.52 -23.42
N ASP A 2 54.62 43.46 -22.49
CA ASP A 2 53.98 43.46 -21.15
C ASP A 2 53.97 44.84 -20.46
N GLN A 3 53.82 45.91 -21.24
CA GLN A 3 53.45 47.24 -20.73
C GLN A 3 52.04 47.65 -21.15
N ASN A 4 51.53 47.11 -22.25
CA ASN A 4 50.15 47.37 -22.72
C ASN A 4 49.10 46.67 -21.83
N VAL A 5 49.41 45.52 -21.25
CA VAL A 5 48.49 44.83 -20.34
C VAL A 5 48.36 45.64 -19.03
N MET A 6 49.47 46.06 -18.41
CA MET A 6 49.41 46.86 -17.19
C MET A 6 48.77 48.25 -17.37
N ASN A 7 48.97 48.90 -18.51
CA ASN A 7 48.32 50.19 -18.81
C ASN A 7 46.82 50.04 -19.06
N ASN A 8 46.39 48.94 -19.68
CA ASN A 8 44.97 48.63 -19.83
C ASN A 8 44.33 48.30 -18.46
N THR A 9 45.01 47.58 -17.58
CA THR A 9 44.50 47.28 -16.23
C THR A 9 44.43 48.54 -15.36
N ARG A 10 45.41 49.46 -15.44
CA ARG A 10 45.37 50.75 -14.74
C ARG A 10 44.28 51.69 -15.28
N SER A 11 44.07 51.70 -16.60
CA SER A 11 42.98 52.46 -17.24
C SER A 11 41.60 51.96 -16.81
N LEU A 12 41.41 50.64 -16.75
CA LEU A 12 40.21 50.01 -16.20
C LEU A 12 40.01 50.35 -14.71
N LEU A 13 41.07 50.26 -13.90
CA LEU A 13 41.00 50.58 -12.47
C LEU A 13 40.65 52.05 -12.21
N ASN A 14 41.15 52.96 -13.04
CA ASN A 14 40.79 54.38 -12.96
C ASN A 14 39.35 54.63 -13.41
N LYS A 15 38.86 53.96 -14.45
CA LYS A 15 37.43 54.02 -14.83
C LYS A 15 36.50 53.49 -13.72
N PHE A 16 36.91 52.45 -13.00
CA PHE A 16 36.19 51.95 -11.82
C PHE A 16 36.18 52.95 -10.66
N LYS A 17 37.30 53.65 -10.42
CA LYS A 17 37.38 54.70 -9.39
C LYS A 17 36.54 55.92 -9.75
N THR A 18 36.49 56.32 -11.02
CA THR A 18 35.65 57.43 -11.50
C THR A 18 34.16 57.09 -11.39
N GLY A 19 33.76 55.89 -11.82
CA GLY A 19 32.37 55.43 -11.67
C GLY A 19 31.91 55.34 -10.20
N ARG A 20 32.82 54.95 -9.28
CA ARG A 20 32.55 54.95 -7.83
C ARG A 20 32.29 56.34 -7.25
N ASN A 21 33.00 57.37 -7.75
CA ASN A 21 32.81 58.75 -7.28
C ASN A 21 31.54 59.40 -7.85
N GLU A 22 31.11 58.99 -9.05
CA GLU A 22 29.83 59.41 -9.66
C GLU A 22 28.63 58.75 -8.94
N LEU A 23 28.78 57.50 -8.48
CA LEU A 23 27.80 56.76 -7.68
C LEU A 23 27.56 57.35 -6.28
N GLN A 24 28.51 58.12 -5.72
CA GLN A 24 28.36 58.79 -4.42
C GLN A 24 27.54 60.10 -4.49
N ARG A 25 27.23 60.62 -5.68
CA ARG A 25 26.55 61.91 -5.87
C ARG A 25 25.12 61.81 -6.42
N ALA A 26 24.62 60.62 -6.72
CA ALA A 26 23.30 60.44 -7.35
C ALA A 26 22.24 59.96 -6.35
N ASP A 27 21.16 60.73 -6.29
CA ASP A 27 20.00 60.63 -5.39
C ASP A 27 19.18 59.35 -5.61
N GLY A 28 18.73 58.72 -4.51
CA GLY A 28 17.56 57.82 -4.36
C GLY A 28 17.43 56.54 -5.21
N GLN A 29 17.62 56.60 -6.53
CA GLN A 29 17.36 55.49 -7.48
C GLN A 29 18.56 54.57 -7.72
N THR A 30 19.70 54.89 -7.12
CA THR A 30 20.97 54.16 -7.29
C THR A 30 21.01 52.87 -6.46
N LYS A 31 20.15 52.72 -5.45
CA LYS A 31 20.15 51.56 -4.54
C LYS A 31 19.76 50.28 -5.27
N ASP A 32 18.67 50.31 -6.05
CA ASP A 32 18.20 49.15 -6.82
C ASP A 32 19.19 48.77 -7.93
N ARG A 33 19.82 49.77 -8.56
CA ARG A 33 20.85 49.52 -9.59
C ARG A 33 22.14 48.95 -8.99
N VAL A 34 22.52 49.40 -7.80
CA VAL A 34 23.66 48.84 -7.06
C VAL A 34 23.37 47.41 -6.61
N GLU A 35 22.14 47.08 -6.25
CA GLU A 35 21.72 45.75 -5.83
C GLU A 35 21.69 44.75 -7.00
N VAL A 36 21.21 45.19 -8.16
CA VAL A 36 21.31 44.43 -9.42
C VAL A 36 22.77 44.24 -9.83
N TRP A 37 23.60 45.29 -9.72
CA TRP A 37 25.03 45.18 -10.00
C TRP A 37 25.74 44.22 -9.03
N ARG A 38 25.36 44.23 -7.74
CA ARG A 38 25.88 43.31 -6.71
C ARG A 38 25.51 41.86 -7.00
N LYS A 39 24.27 41.61 -7.43
CA LYS A 39 23.80 40.29 -7.88
C LYS A 39 24.59 39.79 -9.10
N ASN A 40 24.81 40.67 -10.07
CA ASN A 40 25.60 40.31 -11.25
C ASN A 40 27.07 40.02 -10.89
N LEU A 41 27.63 40.74 -9.92
CA LEU A 41 28.99 40.50 -9.41
C LEU A 41 29.11 39.18 -8.65
N HIS A 42 28.09 38.80 -7.88
CA HIS A 42 28.04 37.49 -7.23
C HIS A 42 27.93 36.37 -8.26
N GLY A 43 27.06 36.51 -9.27
CA GLY A 43 26.97 35.55 -10.37
C GLY A 43 28.29 35.38 -11.12
N LEU A 44 29.03 36.47 -11.37
CA LEU A 44 30.35 36.40 -12.01
C LEU A 44 31.40 35.70 -11.13
N THR A 45 31.31 35.88 -9.81
CA THR A 45 32.21 35.25 -8.84
C THR A 45 31.96 33.75 -8.75
N ASP A 46 30.69 33.33 -8.79
CA ASP A 46 30.29 31.92 -8.81
C ASP A 46 30.73 31.24 -10.12
N ASP A 47 30.62 31.91 -11.25
CA ASP A 47 31.07 31.37 -12.54
C ASP A 47 32.60 31.27 -12.62
N LEU A 48 33.34 32.22 -12.04
CA LEU A 48 34.79 32.13 -11.86
C LEU A 48 35.20 30.97 -10.94
N ALA A 49 34.43 30.71 -9.87
CA ALA A 49 34.67 29.56 -8.98
C ALA A 49 34.40 28.22 -9.68
N LYS A 50 33.38 28.15 -10.56
CA LYS A 50 33.15 26.96 -11.41
C LYS A 50 34.26 26.75 -12.43
N GLN A 51 34.78 27.83 -13.04
CA GLN A 51 35.91 27.75 -13.96
C GLN A 51 37.21 27.34 -13.26
N ALA A 52 37.45 27.81 -12.03
CA ALA A 52 38.56 27.35 -11.21
C ALA A 52 38.45 25.86 -10.87
N LYS A 53 37.25 25.36 -10.54
CA LYS A 53 37.00 23.92 -10.35
C LYS A 53 37.24 23.09 -11.62
N LEU A 54 36.79 23.58 -12.79
CA LEU A 54 37.06 22.92 -14.06
C LEU A 54 38.56 22.87 -14.40
N LEU A 55 39.31 23.91 -14.03
CA LEU A 55 40.77 23.94 -14.18
C LEU A 55 41.46 22.99 -13.19
N ASP A 56 41.00 22.91 -11.94
CA ASP A 56 41.48 21.92 -10.96
C ASP A 56 41.15 20.47 -11.37
N GLU A 57 40.02 20.23 -12.05
CA GLU A 57 39.65 18.93 -12.62
C GLU A 57 40.51 18.57 -13.85
N LEU A 58 40.97 19.58 -14.61
CA LEU A 58 41.91 19.42 -15.72
C LEU A 58 43.36 19.18 -15.24
N ASP A 59 43.77 19.80 -14.14
CA ASP A 59 45.12 19.63 -13.56
C ASP A 59 45.26 18.31 -12.77
N ASN A 60 44.16 17.75 -12.28
CA ASN A 60 44.11 16.45 -11.57
C ASN A 60 43.73 15.25 -12.46
N GLY A 61 43.64 15.41 -13.78
CA GLY A 61 43.13 14.39 -14.70
C GLY A 61 44.09 13.99 -15.83
N GLY A 62 45.30 13.55 -15.51
CA GLY A 62 46.38 13.38 -16.49
C GLY A 62 46.99 11.98 -16.69
N THR A 63 46.46 10.88 -16.15
CA THR A 63 46.91 9.51 -16.52
C THR A 63 45.81 8.46 -16.31
N LYS A 64 44.93 8.27 -17.31
CA LYS A 64 44.17 7.01 -17.43
C LYS A 64 44.95 6.07 -18.35
N SER A 65 45.75 5.22 -17.74
CA SER A 65 46.15 3.94 -18.34
C SER A 65 44.93 3.02 -18.39
N ALA A 66 44.77 2.33 -19.50
CA ALA A 66 43.67 1.42 -19.78
C ALA A 66 43.71 0.17 -18.87
N GLU A 67 43.01 0.23 -17.74
CA GLU A 67 42.54 -0.94 -16.97
C GLU A 67 41.01 -0.86 -16.80
N GLY A 68 40.28 -1.02 -17.90
CA GLY A 68 38.81 -0.92 -17.98
C GLY A 68 38.02 -2.05 -17.29
N GLY A 69 38.64 -2.81 -16.38
CA GLY A 69 37.98 -3.91 -15.65
C GLY A 69 37.51 -3.54 -14.24
N ASN A 70 38.13 -2.54 -13.60
CA ASN A 70 37.85 -2.20 -12.19
C ASN A 70 36.80 -1.09 -12.00
N GLU A 71 36.63 -0.17 -12.97
CA GLU A 71 35.55 0.84 -12.92
C GLU A 71 34.16 0.15 -13.04
N LEU A 72 34.00 -0.79 -13.97
CA LEU A 72 32.75 -1.55 -14.18
C LEU A 72 32.29 -2.37 -12.97
N LYS A 73 33.22 -2.95 -12.19
CA LYS A 73 32.88 -3.73 -10.98
C LYS A 73 32.48 -2.84 -9.81
N LYS A 74 33.12 -1.67 -9.68
CA LYS A 74 32.75 -0.66 -8.69
C LYS A 74 31.35 -0.11 -8.98
N ASP A 75 31.06 0.15 -10.25
CA ASP A 75 29.74 0.61 -10.70
C ASP A 75 28.63 -0.42 -10.43
N PHE A 76 28.91 -1.72 -10.59
CA PHE A 76 27.90 -2.76 -10.32
C PHE A 76 27.58 -2.93 -8.84
N PHE A 77 28.59 -2.92 -7.96
CA PHE A 77 28.38 -3.00 -6.51
C PHE A 77 27.62 -1.78 -5.99
N ASP A 78 28.04 -0.57 -6.39
CA ASP A 78 27.38 0.67 -6.01
C ASP A 78 25.92 0.69 -6.52
N HIS A 79 25.68 0.18 -7.74
CA HIS A 79 24.33 0.02 -8.28
C HIS A 79 23.49 -0.97 -7.47
N LEU A 80 24.03 -2.14 -7.13
CA LEU A 80 23.31 -3.15 -6.34
C LEU A 80 22.96 -2.64 -4.94
N VAL A 81 23.91 -2.00 -4.26
CA VAL A 81 23.67 -1.42 -2.92
C VAL A 81 22.68 -0.27 -3.00
N SER A 82 22.74 0.57 -4.04
CA SER A 82 21.74 1.63 -4.27
C SER A 82 20.34 1.06 -4.48
N GLN A 83 20.23 -0.02 -5.26
CA GLN A 83 18.97 -0.70 -5.51
C GLN A 83 18.39 -1.33 -4.22
N ILE A 84 19.21 -2.05 -3.45
CA ILE A 84 18.78 -2.63 -2.16
C ILE A 84 18.41 -1.52 -1.16
N SER A 85 19.15 -0.40 -1.14
CA SER A 85 18.84 0.78 -0.32
C SER A 85 17.45 1.33 -0.63
N LYS A 86 17.12 1.47 -1.91
CA LYS A 86 15.81 1.94 -2.36
C LYS A 86 14.69 0.99 -1.91
N GLU A 87 14.90 -0.31 -2.07
CA GLU A 87 13.93 -1.33 -1.63
C GLU A 87 13.72 -1.29 -0.10
N ILE A 88 14.79 -1.14 0.69
CA ILE A 88 14.69 -0.99 2.15
C ILE A 88 13.86 0.25 2.52
N GLN A 89 14.06 1.39 1.84
CA GLN A 89 13.28 2.61 2.08
C GLN A 89 11.79 2.42 1.75
N GLU A 90 11.48 1.74 0.65
CA GLU A 90 10.11 1.40 0.27
C GLU A 90 9.46 0.46 1.32
N LEU A 91 10.19 -0.54 1.81
CA LEU A 91 9.72 -1.45 2.86
C LEU A 91 9.44 -0.71 4.18
N ILE A 92 10.28 0.24 4.60
CA ILE A 92 10.02 1.08 5.78
C ILE A 92 8.74 1.90 5.59
N GLY A 93 8.50 2.42 4.39
CA GLY A 93 7.24 3.08 4.04
C GLY A 93 6.03 2.17 4.24
N ILE A 94 6.14 0.88 3.92
CA ILE A 94 5.09 -0.11 4.15
C ILE A 94 4.95 -0.42 5.66
N CYS A 95 6.06 -0.61 6.40
CA CYS A 95 6.04 -0.81 7.85
C CYS A 95 5.23 0.29 8.56
N LYS A 96 5.42 1.55 8.17
CA LYS A 96 4.66 2.69 8.71
C LYS A 96 3.14 2.56 8.54
N ILE A 97 2.70 1.95 7.44
CA ILE A 97 1.27 1.74 7.16
C ILE A 97 0.72 0.62 8.06
N VAL A 98 1.44 -0.50 8.14
CA VAL A 98 0.93 -1.75 8.76
C VAL A 98 1.24 -1.89 10.25
N MET A 99 2.19 -1.11 10.79
CA MET A 99 2.66 -1.20 12.18
C MET A 99 2.51 0.13 12.95
N SER A 100 2.67 0.04 14.26
CA SER A 100 2.74 1.17 15.20
C SER A 100 4.13 1.24 15.83
N LEU A 101 4.64 2.42 16.16
CA LEU A 101 5.87 2.52 16.95
C LEU A 101 5.60 2.16 18.42
N PRO A 102 6.51 1.44 19.11
CA PRO A 102 6.39 1.13 20.53
C PRO A 102 6.15 2.39 21.40
N GLN A 103 5.49 2.21 22.54
CA GLN A 103 5.21 3.29 23.50
C GLN A 103 6.47 4.02 24.01
N GLN A 104 7.62 3.38 23.94
CA GLN A 104 8.93 3.96 24.31
C GLN A 104 9.25 5.23 23.49
N TYR A 105 8.73 5.32 22.26
CA TYR A 105 8.84 6.51 21.43
C TYR A 105 7.71 7.52 21.68
N GLN A 106 6.61 7.11 22.30
CA GLN A 106 5.43 7.96 22.55
C GLN A 106 5.55 8.85 23.79
N ASN A 107 6.72 9.44 24.05
CA ASN A 107 6.88 10.44 25.11
C ASN A 107 5.99 11.67 24.83
N LYS A 108 4.87 11.76 25.59
CA LYS A 108 3.94 12.87 25.94
C LYS A 108 3.62 14.03 24.97
N GLN A 109 4.18 14.15 23.77
CA GLN A 109 3.89 15.29 22.89
C GLN A 109 3.41 14.87 21.50
N LYS A 110 2.20 15.36 21.16
CA LYS A 110 1.52 15.63 19.86
C LYS A 110 1.77 14.65 18.69
N LYS A 111 0.73 14.41 17.87
CA LYS A 111 0.78 13.62 16.61
C LYS A 111 1.97 13.95 15.69
N GLU A 112 2.46 15.18 15.68
CA GLU A 112 3.67 15.59 14.94
C GLU A 112 4.93 14.81 15.33
N ASN A 113 4.99 14.24 16.55
CA ASN A 113 6.13 13.49 17.05
C ASN A 113 6.23 12.08 16.42
N ILE A 114 5.11 11.42 16.13
CA ILE A 114 5.14 10.06 15.56
C ILE A 114 5.68 10.08 14.12
N GLU A 115 5.29 11.07 13.32
CA GLU A 115 5.78 11.26 11.96
C GLU A 115 7.29 11.56 11.95
N ASN A 116 7.73 12.39 12.90
CA ASN A 116 9.14 12.69 13.08
C ASN A 116 9.94 11.45 13.53
N GLN A 117 9.36 10.55 14.34
CA GLN A 117 10.03 9.31 14.74
C GLN A 117 10.21 8.34 13.58
N TRP A 118 9.18 8.15 12.75
CA TRP A 118 9.31 7.37 11.53
C TRP A 118 10.35 7.98 10.58
N ARG A 119 10.44 9.32 10.51
CA ARG A 119 11.49 10.00 9.76
C ARG A 119 12.88 9.71 10.34
N ILE A 120 13.06 9.83 11.66
CA ILE A 120 14.32 9.50 12.34
C ILE A 120 14.72 8.06 12.05
N LEU A 121 13.78 7.11 12.12
CA LEU A 121 14.04 5.70 11.85
C LEU A 121 14.43 5.46 10.39
N THR A 122 13.75 6.15 9.47
CA THR A 122 14.09 6.12 8.03
C THR A 122 15.50 6.68 7.80
N ASP A 123 15.86 7.76 8.47
CA ASP A 123 17.17 8.39 8.33
C ASP A 123 18.27 7.56 9.00
N GLN A 124 17.99 6.91 10.13
CA GLN A 124 18.89 5.92 10.75
C GLN A 124 19.16 4.77 9.80
N MET A 125 18.14 4.19 9.18
CA MET A 125 18.29 3.12 8.20
C MET A 125 19.07 3.58 6.95
N LYS A 126 18.81 4.79 6.45
CA LYS A 126 19.61 5.40 5.38
C LYS A 126 21.06 5.55 5.79
N ASN A 127 21.32 5.99 7.02
CA ASN A 127 22.68 6.14 7.53
C ASN A 127 23.38 4.78 7.66
N GLU A 128 22.70 3.74 8.14
CA GLU A 128 23.23 2.38 8.18
C GLU A 128 23.58 1.85 6.79
N VAL A 129 22.71 2.04 5.79
CA VAL A 129 23.02 1.67 4.39
C VAL A 129 24.15 2.52 3.81
N THR A 130 24.23 3.81 4.17
CA THR A 130 25.31 4.71 3.73
C THR A 130 26.65 4.35 4.38
N LYS A 131 26.66 3.88 5.64
CA LYS A 131 27.86 3.33 6.28
C LYS A 131 28.39 2.12 5.51
N VAL A 132 27.51 1.25 5.03
CA VAL A 132 27.90 0.12 4.18
C VAL A 132 28.58 0.59 2.88
N LEU A 133 28.05 1.63 2.22
CA LEU A 133 28.69 2.25 1.05
C LEU A 133 30.03 2.89 1.39
N GLY A 134 30.13 3.61 2.52
CA GLY A 134 31.36 4.25 2.98
C GLY A 134 32.47 3.24 3.28
N LEU A 135 32.14 2.12 3.92
CA LEU A 135 33.06 1.02 4.21
C LEU A 135 33.60 0.36 2.93
N ALA A 136 32.80 0.30 1.87
CA ALA A 136 33.23 -0.21 0.56
C ALA A 136 34.14 0.76 -0.20
N GLN A 137 34.08 2.07 0.12
CA GLN A 137 34.83 3.12 -0.58
C GLN A 137 36.17 3.48 0.08
N ASP A 138 36.40 3.09 1.34
CA ASP A 138 37.61 3.44 2.10
C ASP A 138 38.90 2.88 1.44
N PRO A 139 39.81 3.76 0.95
CA PRO A 139 41.07 3.33 0.33
C PRO A 139 42.04 2.64 1.28
N SER A 140 41.93 2.88 2.59
CA SER A 140 42.84 2.33 3.60
C SER A 140 42.72 0.81 3.76
N ASN A 141 41.59 0.25 3.34
CA ASN A 141 41.30 -1.18 3.34
C ASN A 141 41.82 -1.93 2.08
N LYS A 142 42.42 -1.22 1.10
CA LYS A 142 42.83 -1.78 -0.20
C LYS A 142 44.19 -2.50 -0.23
N THR A 143 44.94 -2.52 0.86
CA THR A 143 46.34 -2.99 0.86
C THR A 143 46.53 -4.51 0.76
N ASN A 144 45.45 -5.33 0.80
CA ASN A 144 45.52 -6.78 0.57
C ASN A 144 44.54 -7.24 -0.53
N PHE A 145 44.83 -6.88 -1.77
CA PHE A 145 43.98 -7.03 -2.96
C PHE A 145 43.48 -8.47 -3.27
N GLN A 146 44.15 -9.51 -2.77
CA GLN A 146 43.77 -10.93 -3.01
C GLN A 146 42.83 -11.52 -1.92
N LEU A 147 42.74 -10.90 -0.74
CA LEU A 147 41.74 -11.24 0.29
C LEU A 147 40.48 -10.36 0.21
N PHE A 148 40.54 -9.30 -0.61
CA PHE A 148 39.55 -8.23 -0.69
C PHE A 148 38.31 -8.55 -1.53
N LEU A 149 38.39 -9.55 -2.43
CA LEU A 149 37.33 -9.85 -3.39
C LEU A 149 36.22 -10.76 -2.84
N ASP A 150 36.45 -11.55 -1.78
CA ASP A 150 35.57 -12.68 -1.51
C ASP A 150 34.80 -12.62 -0.17
N SER A 151 35.19 -11.80 0.82
CA SER A 151 34.57 -11.86 2.17
C SER A 151 33.78 -10.61 2.57
N ASP A 152 34.36 -9.41 2.46
CA ASP A 152 33.77 -8.24 3.12
C ASP A 152 32.62 -7.59 2.34
N HIS A 153 32.73 -7.41 1.02
CA HIS A 153 31.64 -6.84 0.22
C HIS A 153 30.41 -7.77 0.17
N MET A 154 30.64 -9.08 0.05
CA MET A 154 29.56 -10.06 0.10
C MET A 154 28.94 -10.12 1.50
N ALA A 155 29.75 -10.04 2.58
CA ALA A 155 29.22 -9.93 3.93
C ALA A 155 28.38 -8.65 4.14
N LEU A 156 28.77 -7.53 3.54
CA LEU A 156 28.02 -6.28 3.57
C LEU A 156 26.69 -6.40 2.80
N ILE A 157 26.70 -6.98 1.60
CA ILE A 157 25.48 -7.28 0.84
C ILE A 157 24.59 -8.23 1.64
N SER A 158 25.14 -9.28 2.25
CA SER A 158 24.40 -10.19 3.12
C SER A 158 23.73 -9.48 4.29
N LYS A 159 24.41 -8.53 4.95
CA LYS A 159 23.81 -7.71 6.02
C LYS A 159 22.64 -6.87 5.50
N LEU A 160 22.78 -6.25 4.33
CA LEU A 160 21.70 -5.49 3.71
C LEU A 160 20.51 -6.38 3.30
N LEU A 161 20.77 -7.56 2.78
CA LEU A 161 19.72 -8.54 2.44
C LEU A 161 19.02 -9.09 3.68
N ASN A 162 19.76 -9.32 4.78
CA ASN A 162 19.17 -9.68 6.08
C ASN A 162 18.28 -8.57 6.62
N LEU A 163 18.72 -7.32 6.54
CA LEU A 163 17.91 -6.16 6.95
C LEU A 163 16.61 -6.09 6.14
N LYS A 164 16.70 -6.26 4.81
CA LYS A 164 15.54 -6.35 3.92
C LYS A 164 14.60 -7.48 4.33
N ASP A 165 15.13 -8.68 4.56
CA ASP A 165 14.35 -9.88 4.92
C ASP A 165 13.61 -9.70 6.26
N HIS A 166 14.27 -9.12 7.26
CA HIS A 166 13.67 -8.79 8.56
C HIS A 166 12.52 -7.78 8.44
N LEU A 167 12.67 -6.76 7.59
CA LEU A 167 11.59 -5.81 7.33
C LEU A 167 10.40 -6.49 6.63
N GLN A 168 10.65 -7.33 5.62
CA GLN A 168 9.61 -8.10 4.93
C GLN A 168 8.86 -9.01 5.89
N ARG A 169 9.58 -9.71 6.77
CA ARG A 169 9.00 -10.53 7.83
C ARG A 169 8.06 -9.73 8.72
N GLN A 170 8.50 -8.57 9.24
CA GLN A 170 7.66 -7.72 10.08
C GLN A 170 6.42 -7.20 9.34
N ILE A 171 6.54 -6.88 8.05
CA ILE A 171 5.40 -6.47 7.21
C ILE A 171 4.40 -7.61 7.11
N PHE A 172 4.84 -8.83 6.77
CA PHE A 172 3.94 -9.98 6.63
C PHE A 172 3.26 -10.32 7.96
N SER A 173 4.00 -10.33 9.07
CA SER A 173 3.44 -10.51 10.40
C SER A 173 2.46 -9.39 10.77
N GLY A 174 2.75 -8.13 10.41
CA GLY A 174 1.87 -6.99 10.66
C GLY A 174 0.55 -7.06 9.87
N ILE A 175 0.59 -7.49 8.60
CA ILE A 175 -0.62 -7.69 7.79
C ILE A 175 -1.42 -8.87 8.35
N LEU A 176 -0.76 -9.99 8.65
CA LEU A 176 -1.40 -11.17 9.24
C LEU A 176 -2.06 -10.84 10.58
N TYR A 177 -1.38 -10.05 11.42
CA TYR A 177 -1.91 -9.53 12.68
C TYR A 177 -3.20 -8.74 12.46
N ARG A 178 -3.19 -7.74 11.56
CA ARG A 178 -4.39 -6.94 11.26
C ARG A 178 -5.54 -7.81 10.76
N LYS A 179 -5.25 -8.82 9.93
CA LYS A 179 -6.25 -9.78 9.45
C LYS A 179 -6.90 -10.56 10.59
N LEU A 180 -6.12 -11.13 11.50
CA LEU A 180 -6.63 -11.89 12.64
C LEU A 180 -7.41 -11.01 13.62
N VAL A 181 -6.91 -9.80 13.87
CA VAL A 181 -7.57 -8.78 14.69
C VAL A 181 -8.96 -8.43 14.14
N VAL A 182 -9.11 -8.29 12.82
CA VAL A 182 -10.41 -8.09 12.14
C VAL A 182 -11.28 -9.33 12.24
N TRP A 183 -10.72 -10.53 12.11
CA TRP A 183 -11.49 -11.77 12.28
C TRP A 183 -12.07 -11.91 13.69
N MET A 184 -11.29 -11.57 14.72
CA MET A 184 -11.75 -11.52 16.09
C MET A 184 -12.89 -10.50 16.27
N ASP A 185 -12.79 -9.32 15.65
CA ASP A 185 -13.86 -8.31 15.67
C ASP A 185 -15.16 -8.80 15.01
N LEU A 186 -15.03 -9.56 13.93
CA LEU A 186 -16.16 -10.17 13.24
C LEU A 186 -16.65 -11.46 13.91
N ASN A 187 -16.04 -11.85 15.04
CA ASN A 187 -16.31 -13.09 15.76
C ASN A 187 -16.24 -14.33 14.84
N ILE A 188 -15.33 -14.31 13.85
CA ILE A 188 -15.08 -15.44 12.96
C ILE A 188 -14.17 -16.41 13.72
N GLN A 189 -14.74 -17.53 14.17
CA GLN A 189 -13.98 -18.61 14.76
C GLN A 189 -13.29 -19.39 13.63
N SER A 190 -11.97 -19.35 13.59
CA SER A 190 -11.16 -20.24 12.77
C SER A 190 -10.95 -21.51 13.57
N ASP A 191 -11.83 -22.49 13.36
CA ASP A 191 -11.86 -23.71 14.14
C ASP A 191 -10.59 -24.57 13.98
N GLU A 192 -9.77 -24.31 12.95
CA GLU A 192 -8.46 -24.94 12.75
C GLU A 192 -7.45 -23.92 12.19
N PHE A 193 -6.55 -23.40 13.03
CA PHE A 193 -5.37 -22.69 12.54
C PHE A 193 -4.33 -23.72 12.13
N VAL A 194 -4.13 -23.90 10.83
CA VAL A 194 -3.24 -24.96 10.30
C VAL A 194 -1.78 -24.52 10.27
N HIS A 195 -1.51 -23.21 10.11
CA HIS A 195 -0.16 -22.70 9.92
C HIS A 195 0.47 -22.15 11.22
N SER A 196 1.69 -22.60 11.54
CA SER A 196 2.40 -22.25 12.80
C SER A 196 2.54 -20.74 13.03
N LYS A 197 2.86 -19.99 11.98
CA LYS A 197 2.94 -18.51 12.04
C LYS A 197 1.61 -17.83 12.38
N VAL A 198 0.48 -18.40 11.99
CA VAL A 198 -0.84 -17.86 12.38
C VAL A 198 -1.05 -18.05 13.87
N VAL A 199 -0.63 -19.20 14.42
CA VAL A 199 -0.65 -19.48 15.86
C VAL A 199 0.28 -18.53 16.62
N GLU A 200 1.51 -18.29 16.14
CA GLU A 200 2.44 -17.30 16.72
C GLU A 200 1.80 -15.91 16.82
N VAL A 201 1.17 -15.43 15.73
CA VAL A 201 0.51 -14.11 15.72
C VAL A 201 -0.72 -14.08 16.63
N ASN A 202 -1.49 -15.17 16.71
CA ASN A 202 -2.64 -15.25 17.61
C ASN A 202 -2.20 -15.23 19.09
N ASN A 203 -1.09 -15.91 19.42
CA ASN A 203 -0.50 -15.84 20.75
C ASN A 203 -0.05 -14.41 21.07
N MET A 204 0.61 -13.71 20.13
CA MET A 204 0.96 -12.30 20.32
C MET A 204 -0.28 -11.41 20.55
N ILE A 205 -1.40 -11.65 19.87
CA ILE A 205 -2.65 -10.92 20.10
C ILE A 205 -3.16 -11.15 21.53
N ASN A 206 -3.14 -12.40 22.00
CA ASN A 206 -3.54 -12.75 23.36
C ASN A 206 -2.61 -12.12 24.40
N ASP A 207 -1.30 -12.16 24.18
CA ASP A 207 -0.31 -11.50 25.04
C ASP A 207 -0.57 -10.00 25.14
N PHE A 208 -0.87 -9.32 24.03
CA PHE A 208 -1.24 -7.90 24.07
C PHE A 208 -2.53 -7.66 24.84
N LYS A 209 -3.53 -8.51 24.65
CA LYS A 209 -4.80 -8.42 25.38
C LYS A 209 -4.60 -8.58 26.89
N GLU A 210 -3.71 -9.47 27.31
CA GLU A 210 -3.37 -9.69 28.71
C GLU A 210 -2.57 -8.52 29.29
N GLN A 211 -1.52 -8.07 28.59
CA GLN A 211 -0.61 -7.02 29.07
C GLN A 211 -1.25 -5.63 29.07
N MET A 212 -1.98 -5.27 28.01
CA MET A 212 -2.50 -3.92 27.79
C MET A 212 -3.99 -3.80 28.16
N HIS A 213 -4.67 -4.91 28.42
CA HIS A 213 -6.14 -5.00 28.60
C HIS A 213 -6.97 -4.57 27.36
N TYR A 214 -6.32 -4.31 26.22
CA TYR A 214 -6.94 -4.09 24.93
C TYR A 214 -6.07 -4.72 23.82
N ILE A 215 -6.66 -4.95 22.65
CA ILE A 215 -5.93 -5.47 21.48
C ILE A 215 -5.57 -4.28 20.58
N PRO A 216 -4.29 -3.98 20.36
CA PRO A 216 -3.87 -2.93 19.42
C PRO A 216 -4.40 -3.15 18.00
N SER A 217 -4.69 -2.07 17.30
CA SER A 217 -5.12 -2.11 15.89
C SER A 217 -4.00 -2.49 14.92
N LYS A 218 -2.75 -2.29 15.33
CA LYS A 218 -1.54 -2.61 14.55
C LYS A 218 -0.46 -3.23 15.44
N LEU A 219 0.35 -4.08 14.85
CA LEU A 219 1.51 -4.68 15.51
C LEU A 219 2.59 -3.62 15.79
N PHE A 220 3.32 -3.75 16.90
CA PHE A 220 4.43 -2.83 17.19
C PHE A 220 5.66 -3.14 16.34
N TYR A 221 6.25 -2.12 15.76
CA TYR A 221 7.51 -2.20 15.01
C TYR A 221 8.65 -2.58 15.94
N SER A 222 9.43 -3.58 15.55
CA SER A 222 10.69 -3.95 16.21
C SER A 222 11.84 -3.35 15.44
N GLU A 223 12.73 -2.62 16.12
CA GLU A 223 13.93 -2.11 15.47
C GLU A 223 14.78 -3.26 14.92
N VAL A 224 15.29 -3.07 13.70
CA VAL A 224 16.16 -4.03 13.02
C VAL A 224 17.54 -3.41 12.91
N ASP A 225 18.54 -4.12 13.42
CA ASP A 225 19.94 -3.73 13.29
C ASP A 225 20.63 -4.52 12.16
N LEU A 226 21.62 -3.92 11.49
CA LEU A 226 22.49 -4.58 10.50
C LEU A 226 23.28 -5.74 11.09
N SER A 227 23.46 -5.77 12.41
CA SER A 227 24.11 -6.87 13.12
C SER A 227 23.20 -8.08 13.33
N SER A 228 21.89 -7.92 13.09
CA SER A 228 20.92 -8.99 13.29
C SER A 228 21.21 -10.15 12.34
N PRO A 229 21.47 -11.37 12.85
CA PRO A 229 21.68 -12.52 11.99
C PRO A 229 20.40 -12.80 11.18
N GLY A 230 20.57 -13.28 9.95
CA GLY A 230 19.47 -13.64 9.07
C GLY A 230 19.90 -14.69 8.05
N ASN A 231 19.01 -14.99 7.10
CA ASN A 231 19.19 -16.07 6.13
C ASN A 231 20.48 -15.97 5.27
N TYR A 232 21.03 -14.77 5.14
CA TYR A 232 22.24 -14.50 4.36
C TYR A 232 23.52 -14.47 5.23
N SER A 233 23.42 -14.77 6.53
CA SER A 233 24.58 -14.90 7.43
C SER A 233 25.29 -16.24 7.24
N ILE A 234 26.63 -16.23 7.27
CA ILE A 234 27.51 -17.38 6.95
C ILE A 234 27.24 -18.62 7.83
N ASN A 235 26.71 -18.44 9.05
CA ASN A 235 26.47 -19.53 10.02
C ASN A 235 24.99 -19.74 10.33
N PHE A 236 24.08 -19.41 9.41
CA PHE A 236 22.64 -19.52 9.68
C PHE A 236 22.10 -20.91 9.31
N ASP A 237 21.90 -21.76 10.33
CA ASP A 237 21.22 -23.07 10.20
C ASP A 237 19.68 -22.97 10.31
N GLY A 238 19.13 -21.75 10.27
CA GLY A 238 17.70 -21.52 10.46
C GLY A 238 16.87 -21.69 9.19
N ASN A 239 15.60 -22.10 9.35
CA ASN A 239 14.60 -22.08 8.29
C ASN A 239 14.33 -20.65 7.79
N GLN A 240 14.12 -20.49 6.50
CA GLN A 240 13.78 -19.20 5.86
C GLN A 240 12.43 -18.67 6.36
N ASP A 241 12.48 -17.87 7.43
CA ASP A 241 11.29 -17.39 8.14
C ASP A 241 10.44 -16.43 7.29
N SER A 242 11.01 -15.65 6.36
CA SER A 242 10.26 -14.71 5.53
C SER A 242 9.33 -15.40 4.52
N VAL A 243 9.81 -16.47 3.90
CA VAL A 243 9.02 -17.32 2.99
C VAL A 243 7.87 -17.97 3.76
N ALA A 244 8.14 -18.55 4.93
CA ALA A 244 7.09 -19.13 5.78
C ALA A 244 6.04 -18.10 6.23
N ASN A 245 6.45 -16.84 6.50
CA ASN A 245 5.49 -15.77 6.81
C ASN A 245 4.66 -15.35 5.60
N LEU A 246 5.25 -15.34 4.40
CA LEU A 246 4.53 -15.05 3.15
C LEU A 246 3.55 -16.17 2.80
N GLU A 247 3.97 -17.43 2.94
CA GLU A 247 3.10 -18.60 2.75
C GLU A 247 1.92 -18.55 3.72
N ALA A 248 2.17 -18.33 5.01
CA ALA A 248 1.13 -18.13 6.02
C ALA A 248 0.16 -17.01 5.65
N LEU A 249 0.69 -15.89 5.15
CA LEU A 249 -0.12 -14.75 4.72
C LEU A 249 -1.00 -15.10 3.53
N CYS A 250 -0.44 -15.78 2.51
CA CYS A 250 -1.16 -16.22 1.33
C CYS A 250 -2.27 -17.23 1.68
N GLU A 251 -1.97 -18.24 2.50
CA GLU A 251 -2.96 -19.21 2.98
C GLU A 251 -4.08 -18.51 3.76
N ALA A 252 -3.71 -17.62 4.67
CA ALA A 252 -4.65 -16.82 5.45
C ALA A 252 -5.57 -15.95 4.56
N PHE A 253 -5.06 -15.42 3.43
CA PHE A 253 -5.88 -14.69 2.46
C PHE A 253 -6.79 -15.59 1.65
N ILE A 254 -6.32 -16.77 1.24
CA ILE A 254 -7.15 -17.78 0.54
C ILE A 254 -8.30 -18.23 1.44
N GLU A 255 -8.04 -18.47 2.73
CA GLU A 255 -9.10 -18.75 3.71
C GLU A 255 -10.11 -17.61 3.80
N MET A 256 -9.63 -16.35 3.85
CA MET A 256 -10.51 -15.18 3.87
C MET A 256 -11.37 -15.10 2.62
N GLU A 257 -10.77 -15.30 1.45
CA GLU A 257 -11.48 -15.32 0.17
C GLU A 257 -12.55 -16.42 0.16
N ASN A 258 -12.21 -17.63 0.61
CA ASN A 258 -13.13 -18.75 0.70
C ASN A 258 -14.26 -18.49 1.71
N LEU A 259 -13.94 -17.88 2.84
CA LEU A 259 -14.93 -17.51 3.86
C LEU A 259 -15.87 -16.41 3.36
N ILE A 260 -15.35 -15.42 2.63
CA ILE A 260 -16.16 -14.41 1.93
C ILE A 260 -17.07 -15.08 0.89
N LYS A 261 -16.51 -15.95 0.04
CA LYS A 261 -17.29 -16.70 -0.97
C LYS A 261 -18.39 -17.56 -0.33
N LYS A 262 -18.09 -18.23 0.79
CA LYS A 262 -18.98 -19.18 1.48
C LYS A 262 -20.06 -18.49 2.30
N ASN A 263 -19.68 -17.54 3.15
CA ASN A 263 -20.58 -16.94 4.14
C ASN A 263 -21.28 -15.70 3.62
N PHE A 264 -20.66 -14.94 2.72
CA PHE A 264 -21.28 -13.68 2.29
C PHE A 264 -22.25 -13.86 1.13
N LYS A 265 -22.03 -14.75 0.14
CA LYS A 265 -22.91 -14.87 -1.07
C LYS A 265 -23.46 -13.51 -1.55
N LEU A 266 -22.70 -12.44 -1.36
CA LEU A 266 -23.20 -11.09 -1.53
C LEU A 266 -23.12 -10.81 -3.02
N SER A 267 -24.26 -10.45 -3.62
CA SER A 267 -24.23 -9.84 -4.95
C SER A 267 -23.28 -8.64 -4.89
N SER A 268 -22.55 -8.38 -5.99
CA SER A 268 -21.54 -7.31 -6.10
C SER A 268 -22.07 -5.95 -5.61
N GLU A 269 -23.37 -5.73 -5.76
CA GLU A 269 -24.13 -4.54 -5.38
C GLU A 269 -24.28 -4.37 -3.85
N LYS A 270 -24.39 -5.47 -3.08
CA LYS A 270 -24.42 -5.41 -1.61
C LYS A 270 -23.03 -5.31 -1.00
N LEU A 271 -22.01 -5.84 -1.69
CA LEU A 271 -20.62 -5.67 -1.27
C LEU A 271 -20.24 -4.19 -1.28
N LEU A 272 -20.56 -3.47 -2.37
CA LEU A 272 -20.35 -2.02 -2.48
C LEU A 272 -21.06 -1.25 -1.36
N LYS A 273 -22.34 -1.56 -1.12
CA LYS A 273 -23.10 -0.91 -0.03
C LYS A 273 -22.52 -1.20 1.34
N PHE A 274 -22.03 -2.41 1.62
CA PHE A 274 -21.42 -2.77 2.90
C PHE A 274 -20.08 -2.04 3.12
N THR A 275 -19.24 -1.90 2.08
CA THR A 275 -18.04 -1.07 2.13
C THR A 275 -18.37 0.42 2.32
N ASP A 276 -19.46 0.90 1.74
CA ASP A 276 -19.88 2.30 1.86
C ASP A 276 -20.61 2.58 3.20
N SER A 277 -21.22 1.57 3.83
CA SER A 277 -22.07 1.72 5.02
C SER A 277 -21.44 1.23 6.32
N ASN A 278 -20.24 0.63 6.31
CA ASN A 278 -19.56 0.17 7.52
C ASN A 278 -18.24 0.90 7.83
N PRO A 279 -18.27 2.23 8.08
CA PRO A 279 -17.14 2.95 8.67
C PRO A 279 -17.00 2.74 10.19
N VAL A 280 -17.94 2.07 10.86
CA VAL A 280 -18.15 2.19 12.31
C VAL A 280 -17.28 1.25 13.16
N GLN A 281 -16.89 0.07 12.66
CA GLN A 281 -16.11 -0.88 13.46
C GLN A 281 -14.64 -0.50 13.62
N LEU A 282 -14.02 0.07 12.57
CA LEU A 282 -12.66 0.59 12.64
C LEU A 282 -12.58 1.80 13.59
N THR A 283 -13.58 2.69 13.56
CA THR A 283 -13.59 3.90 14.40
C THR A 283 -13.79 3.59 15.88
N LEU A 284 -14.62 2.63 16.25
CA LEU A 284 -14.86 2.31 17.67
C LEU A 284 -13.65 1.67 18.37
N ARG A 285 -12.88 0.84 17.67
CA ARG A 285 -11.65 0.25 18.22
C ARG A 285 -10.54 1.30 18.31
N GLU A 286 -10.40 2.17 17.31
CA GLU A 286 -9.50 3.33 17.37
C GLU A 286 -9.89 4.31 18.49
N GLU A 287 -11.19 4.55 18.69
CA GLU A 287 -11.71 5.37 19.79
C GLU A 287 -11.42 4.74 21.16
N LEU A 288 -11.65 3.43 21.33
CA LEU A 288 -11.28 2.71 22.54
C LEU A 288 -9.76 2.79 22.80
N GLU A 289 -8.94 2.60 21.76
CA GLU A 289 -7.49 2.75 21.85
C GLU A 289 -7.09 4.16 22.30
N ILE A 290 -7.73 5.20 21.76
CA ILE A 290 -7.52 6.60 22.17
C ILE A 290 -7.92 6.80 23.64
N VAL A 291 -9.06 6.27 24.06
CA VAL A 291 -9.56 6.39 25.45
C VAL A 291 -8.62 5.69 26.43
N TYR A 292 -8.14 4.48 26.11
CA TYR A 292 -7.16 3.78 26.96
C TYR A 292 -5.82 4.52 27.01
N LYS A 293 -5.34 5.06 25.88
CA LYS A 293 -4.14 5.90 25.87
C LYS A 293 -4.30 7.15 26.73
N GLN A 294 -5.45 7.81 26.65
CA GLN A 294 -5.75 8.97 27.50
C GLN A 294 -5.81 8.60 28.98
N LYS A 295 -6.45 7.47 29.31
CA LYS A 295 -6.49 6.95 30.67
C LYS A 295 -5.08 6.73 31.23
N ASN A 296 -4.21 6.05 30.48
CA ASN A 296 -2.83 5.79 30.90
C ASN A 296 -2.03 7.08 31.08
N LEU A 297 -2.17 8.05 30.16
CA LEU A 297 -1.53 9.36 30.30
C LEU A 297 -1.98 10.10 31.55
N LEU A 298 -3.28 10.06 31.87
CA LEU A 298 -3.83 10.67 33.08
C LEU A 298 -3.37 9.95 34.35
N GLU A 299 -3.23 8.61 34.31
CA GLU A 299 -2.67 7.84 35.42
C GLU A 299 -1.20 8.21 35.68
N ASP A 300 -0.38 8.34 34.63
CA ASP A 300 1.01 8.79 34.72
C ASP A 300 1.12 10.23 35.24
N GLU A 301 0.28 11.14 34.76
CA GLU A 301 0.21 12.51 35.27
C GLU A 301 -0.20 12.55 36.74
N ASN A 302 -1.15 11.71 37.15
CA ASN A 302 -1.58 11.60 38.54
C ASN A 302 -0.46 11.02 39.42
N GLN A 303 0.30 10.03 38.94
CA GLN A 303 1.50 9.53 39.64
C GLN A 303 2.59 10.61 39.75
N ASN A 304 2.87 11.34 38.67
CA ASN A 304 3.83 12.44 38.69
C ASN A 304 3.41 13.57 39.64
N LEU A 305 2.13 13.93 39.67
CA LEU A 305 1.58 14.89 40.62
C LEU A 305 1.70 14.41 42.06
N LYS A 306 1.47 13.11 42.33
CA LYS A 306 1.72 12.52 43.65
C LYS A 306 3.19 12.61 44.06
N LEU A 307 4.12 12.29 43.15
CA LEU A 307 5.55 12.41 43.40
C LEU A 307 5.97 13.87 43.62
N SER A 308 5.44 14.82 42.83
CA SER A 308 5.69 16.25 43.01
C SER A 308 5.12 16.78 44.32
N LEU A 309 3.95 16.32 44.75
CA LEU A 309 3.38 16.66 46.06
C LEU A 309 4.24 16.11 47.21
N ILE A 310 4.82 14.91 47.06
CA ILE A 310 5.77 14.36 48.05
C ILE A 310 7.04 15.22 48.08
N ALA A 311 7.63 15.52 46.93
CA ALA A 311 8.83 16.36 46.84
C ALA A 311 8.60 17.77 47.41
N ASN A 312 7.45 18.37 47.13
CA ASN A 312 7.08 19.67 47.70
C ASN A 312 6.89 19.60 49.22
N ARG A 313 6.26 18.54 49.75
CA ARG A 313 6.17 18.32 51.20
C ARG A 313 7.54 18.16 51.86
N GLU A 314 8.46 17.46 51.22
CA GLU A 314 9.84 17.34 51.72
C GLU A 314 10.57 18.69 51.69
N ASN A 315 10.36 19.48 50.64
CA ASN A 315 10.97 20.81 50.52
C ASN A 315 10.36 21.79 51.54
N ASP A 316 9.05 21.76 51.75
CA ASP A 316 8.37 22.54 52.78
C ASP A 316 8.83 22.14 54.19
N SER A 317 9.04 20.85 54.43
CA SER A 317 9.62 20.34 55.69
C SER A 317 11.04 20.85 55.92
N LYS A 318 11.88 20.88 54.87
CA LYS A 318 13.23 21.48 54.93
C LYS A 318 13.18 22.99 55.18
N ASN A 319 12.33 23.71 54.46
CA ASN A 319 12.15 25.15 54.65
C ASN A 319 11.66 25.48 56.06
N LEU A 320 10.75 24.66 56.62
CA LEU A 320 10.27 24.81 58.00
C LEU A 320 11.41 24.59 59.01
N LEU A 321 12.28 23.62 58.76
CA LEU A 321 13.45 23.32 59.59
C LEU A 321 14.49 24.46 59.53
N GLU A 322 14.79 24.98 58.34
CA GLU A 322 15.70 26.12 58.16
C GLU A 322 15.16 27.41 58.80
N LEU A 323 13.85 27.63 58.71
CA LEU A 323 13.18 28.74 59.39
C LEU A 323 13.28 28.59 60.91
N HIS A 324 13.07 27.39 61.44
CA HIS A 324 13.23 27.11 62.88
C HIS A 324 14.66 27.42 63.35
N GLN A 325 15.68 26.98 62.60
CA GLN A 325 17.09 27.28 62.91
C GLN A 325 17.40 28.78 62.83
N SER A 326 16.80 29.50 61.89
CA SER A 326 17.00 30.94 61.72
C SER A 326 16.36 31.74 62.85
N VAL A 327 15.16 31.35 63.29
CA VAL A 327 14.49 31.93 64.47
C VAL A 327 15.32 31.71 65.74
N GLU A 328 15.93 30.54 65.88
CA GLU A 328 16.79 30.21 67.03
C GLU A 328 18.09 31.02 67.05
N LYS A 329 18.72 31.26 65.88
CA LYS A 329 19.86 32.16 65.74
C LYS A 329 19.51 33.61 66.09
N LEU A 330 18.40 34.13 65.59
CA LEU A 330 17.95 35.50 65.88
C LEU A 330 17.60 35.69 67.35
N LYS A 331 17.05 34.66 68.00
CA LYS A 331 16.80 34.66 69.45
C LYS A 331 18.11 34.77 70.25
N ASN A 332 19.16 34.08 69.82
CA ASN A 332 20.50 34.16 70.43
C ASN A 332 21.17 35.52 70.16
N GLU A 333 21.03 36.10 68.97
CA GLU A 333 21.57 37.43 68.64
C GLU A 333 20.87 38.56 69.41
N LEU A 334 19.55 38.47 69.61
CA LEU A 334 18.79 39.42 70.42
C LEU A 334 19.25 39.40 71.89
N GLN A 335 19.61 38.22 72.40
CA GLN A 335 20.17 38.05 73.75
C GLN A 335 21.60 38.61 73.87
N ILE A 336 22.37 38.62 72.77
CA ILE A 336 23.71 39.25 72.70
C ILE A 336 23.61 40.78 72.58
N GLN A 337 22.65 41.31 71.83
CA GLN A 337 22.45 42.76 71.69
C GLN A 337 21.93 43.41 72.98
N GLN A 338 21.20 42.69 73.82
CA GLN A 338 20.79 43.16 75.15
C GLN A 338 21.97 43.27 76.14
N LEU A 339 23.14 42.67 75.85
CA LEU A 339 24.35 42.75 76.69
C LEU A 339 25.38 43.79 76.20
N LEU A 340 25.18 44.44 75.05
CA LEU A 340 26.16 45.33 74.42
C LEU A 340 25.80 46.83 74.48
N HIS A 341 24.75 47.21 75.22
CA HIS A 341 24.28 48.61 75.29
C HIS A 341 24.84 49.45 76.46
N GLU A 342 25.93 49.04 77.14
CA GLU A 342 26.47 49.80 78.29
C GLU A 342 27.87 50.44 78.14
N GLU A 343 28.57 50.33 77.01
CA GLU A 343 29.88 51.00 76.87
C GLU A 343 30.09 51.62 75.49
N LYS A 344 29.89 52.94 75.41
CA LYS A 344 30.86 53.83 74.75
C LYS A 344 30.57 55.29 75.06
N LYS A 345 31.23 55.75 76.13
CA LYS A 345 31.34 57.14 76.56
C LYS A 345 32.79 57.61 76.33
N THR A 346 32.93 58.78 75.70
CA THR A 346 34.05 59.75 75.73
C THR A 346 35.41 59.41 75.12
N SER A 347 35.78 60.13 74.04
CA SER A 347 36.94 61.06 74.02
C SER A 347 37.18 61.56 72.58
N ASP A 348 36.63 62.72 72.18
CA ASP A 348 36.96 63.35 70.88
C ASP A 348 36.59 64.86 70.82
N ASP A 349 36.88 65.63 71.88
CA ASP A 349 36.34 66.99 72.05
C ASP A 349 37.17 68.16 71.48
N GLU A 350 38.30 67.93 70.79
CA GLU A 350 39.03 69.04 70.13
C GLU A 350 39.15 68.92 68.60
N ARG A 351 38.66 67.81 68.01
CA ARG A 351 38.61 67.62 66.54
C ARG A 351 37.21 67.79 65.93
N ASN A 352 36.27 68.37 66.70
CA ASN A 352 34.84 68.41 66.39
C ASN A 352 34.26 69.77 65.97
N ARG A 353 35.09 70.79 65.68
CA ARG A 353 34.57 72.06 65.12
C ARG A 353 34.80 72.25 63.61
N LEU A 354 35.88 71.71 63.04
CA LEU A 354 36.06 71.69 61.56
C LEU A 354 35.46 70.44 60.87
N LYS A 355 35.33 69.32 61.60
CA LYS A 355 34.91 68.02 61.06
C LYS A 355 33.40 67.82 61.02
N THR A 356 32.64 68.58 61.80
CA THR A 356 31.20 68.33 62.05
C THR A 356 30.28 69.09 61.12
N TRP A 357 30.73 70.21 60.53
CA TRP A 357 29.85 71.06 59.72
C TRP A 357 30.26 71.17 58.25
N TYR A 358 31.55 71.40 57.95
CA TYR A 358 31.98 71.66 56.57
C TYR A 358 32.39 70.39 55.81
N ILE A 359 33.03 69.41 56.45
CA ILE A 359 33.50 68.17 55.79
C ILE A 359 32.34 67.24 55.39
N PRO A 360 31.29 67.01 56.20
CA PRO A 360 30.17 66.16 55.80
C PRO A 360 29.45 66.76 54.62
N ARG A 361 29.20 68.08 54.65
CA ARG A 361 28.51 68.80 53.58
C ARG A 361 29.30 68.80 52.27
N LEU A 362 30.63 68.99 52.31
CA LEU A 362 31.50 68.85 51.13
C LEU A 362 31.58 67.42 50.60
N LYS A 363 31.57 66.41 51.47
CA LYS A 363 31.52 64.98 51.05
C LYS A 363 30.18 64.65 50.41
N GLU A 364 29.09 65.18 50.96
CA GLU A 364 27.73 64.98 50.46
C GLU A 364 27.54 65.71 49.12
N THR A 365 28.03 66.95 48.97
CA THR A 365 28.03 67.65 47.67
C THR A 365 28.87 66.92 46.63
N ARG A 366 30.04 66.35 46.99
CA ARG A 366 30.85 65.54 46.06
C ARG A 366 30.16 64.23 45.68
N LYS A 367 29.46 63.61 46.63
CA LYS A 367 28.65 62.42 46.37
C LYS A 367 27.53 62.73 45.38
N TYR A 368 26.78 63.81 45.61
CA TYR A 368 25.74 64.25 44.68
C TYR A 368 26.29 64.64 43.30
N GLN A 369 27.44 65.32 43.24
CA GLN A 369 28.09 65.64 41.96
C GLN A 369 28.52 64.39 41.20
N LYS A 370 29.02 63.37 41.90
CA LYS A 370 29.38 62.09 41.29
C LYS A 370 28.14 61.34 40.81
N GLU A 371 27.10 61.25 41.63
CA GLU A 371 25.83 60.62 41.24
C GLU A 371 25.19 61.32 40.04
N LEU A 372 25.22 62.66 40.00
CA LEU A 372 24.76 63.44 38.83
C LEU A 372 25.61 63.18 37.58
N ALA A 373 26.93 63.07 37.72
CA ALA A 373 27.81 62.77 36.60
C ALA A 373 27.60 61.34 36.08
N ASP A 374 27.42 60.36 36.98
CA ASP A 374 27.14 58.97 36.63
C ASP A 374 25.77 58.84 35.94
N GLU A 375 24.73 59.55 36.43
CA GLU A 375 23.41 59.59 35.77
C GLU A 375 23.45 60.31 34.42
N LEU A 376 24.22 61.39 34.27
CA LEU A 376 24.41 62.06 32.98
C LEU A 376 25.11 61.16 31.96
N GLU A 377 26.10 60.37 32.38
CA GLU A 377 26.79 59.42 31.51
C GLU A 377 25.86 58.28 31.09
N LYS A 378 24.99 57.79 31.98
CA LYS A 378 23.94 56.81 31.63
C LYS A 378 22.96 57.39 30.60
N ILE A 379 22.45 58.60 30.83
CA ILE A 379 21.53 59.28 29.89
C ILE A 379 22.18 59.44 28.52
N LYS A 380 23.48 59.76 28.49
CA LYS A 380 24.25 59.87 27.23
C LYS A 380 24.38 58.52 26.53
N GLN A 381 24.68 57.44 27.25
CA GLN A 381 24.73 56.08 26.71
C GLN A 381 23.37 55.64 26.16
N ASP A 382 22.28 55.93 26.87
CA ASP A 382 20.91 55.64 26.43
C ASP A 382 20.54 56.44 25.18
N ALA A 383 20.93 57.72 25.12
CA ALA A 383 20.72 58.57 23.95
C ALA A 383 21.51 58.10 22.71
N GLU A 384 22.69 57.52 22.89
CA GLU A 384 23.48 56.91 21.82
C GLU A 384 22.90 55.56 21.35
N LEU A 385 22.27 54.80 22.26
CA LEU A 385 21.63 53.51 21.95
C LEU A 385 20.32 53.67 21.17
N LEU A 386 19.50 54.67 21.48
CA LEU A 386 18.18 54.91 20.88
C LEU A 386 18.17 54.90 19.34
N PRO A 387 19.06 55.62 18.63
CA PRO A 387 19.14 55.57 17.16
C PRO A 387 19.42 54.17 16.60
N SER A 388 20.24 53.37 17.30
CA SER A 388 20.53 51.98 16.91
C SER A 388 19.31 51.09 17.07
N MET A 389 18.54 51.26 18.15
CA MET A 389 17.31 50.52 18.41
C MET A 389 16.25 50.83 17.36
N PHE A 390 16.04 52.11 17.00
CA PHE A 390 15.09 52.48 15.96
C PHE A 390 15.49 51.95 14.57
N ARG A 391 16.79 51.87 14.25
CA ARG A 391 17.25 51.24 13.00
C ARG A 391 16.99 49.74 13.02
N ALA A 392 17.28 49.07 14.13
CA ALA A 392 17.00 47.64 14.29
C ALA A 392 15.49 47.35 14.19
N GLU A 393 14.66 48.19 14.82
CA GLU A 393 13.21 48.09 14.74
C GLU A 393 12.69 48.31 13.31
N ALA A 394 13.23 49.29 12.58
CA ALA A 394 12.84 49.52 11.18
C ALA A 394 13.22 48.34 10.28
N VAL A 395 14.41 47.73 10.48
CA VAL A 395 14.81 46.51 9.77
C VAL A 395 13.88 45.36 10.11
N PHE A 396 13.56 45.18 11.39
CA PHE A 396 12.64 44.14 11.85
C PHE A 396 11.24 44.31 11.26
N ARG A 397 10.68 45.53 11.25
CA ARG A 397 9.37 45.82 10.63
C ARG A 397 9.37 45.51 9.13
N ASN A 398 10.44 45.82 8.42
CA ASN A 398 10.57 45.49 7.00
C ASN A 398 10.67 43.98 6.77
N GLN A 399 11.39 43.26 7.63
CA GLN A 399 11.49 41.81 7.59
C GLN A 399 10.12 41.16 7.86
N CYS A 400 9.40 41.58 8.90
CA CYS A 400 8.05 41.08 9.18
C CYS A 400 7.07 41.37 8.04
N LYS A 401 7.17 42.54 7.40
CA LYS A 401 6.35 42.86 6.23
C LYS A 401 6.66 41.91 5.06
N LYS A 402 7.94 41.66 4.79
CA LYS A 402 8.37 40.74 3.73
C LYS A 402 7.90 39.31 4.00
N GLU A 403 8.04 38.83 5.23
CA GLU A 403 7.56 37.50 5.63
C GLU A 403 6.03 37.40 5.51
N LYS A 404 5.30 38.47 5.84
CA LYS A 404 3.85 38.54 5.65
C LYS A 404 3.48 38.47 4.17
N ASP A 405 4.12 39.27 3.32
CA ASP A 405 3.84 39.29 1.88
C ASP A 405 4.20 37.94 1.22
N GLU A 406 5.32 37.32 1.61
CA GLU A 406 5.72 35.97 1.15
C GLU A 406 4.72 34.89 1.59
N ALA A 407 4.18 34.96 2.81
CA ALA A 407 3.16 34.04 3.30
C ALA A 407 1.80 34.22 2.60
N GLU A 408 1.41 35.47 2.28
CA GLU A 408 0.20 35.75 1.50
C GLU A 408 0.33 35.19 0.07
N ASP A 409 1.48 35.38 -0.59
CA ASP A 409 1.76 34.82 -1.92
C ASP A 409 1.74 33.28 -1.92
N GLU A 410 2.32 32.65 -0.90
CA GLU A 410 2.30 31.18 -0.76
C GLU A 410 0.87 30.66 -0.54
N ALA A 411 0.07 31.35 0.27
CA ALA A 411 -1.34 31.00 0.49
C ALA A 411 -2.16 31.11 -0.80
N VAL A 412 -1.95 32.16 -1.61
CA VAL A 412 -2.61 32.33 -2.92
C VAL A 412 -2.22 31.21 -3.88
N ARG A 413 -0.94 30.84 -3.96
CA ARG A 413 -0.48 29.73 -4.80
C ARG A 413 -1.10 28.40 -4.38
N LYS A 414 -1.15 28.11 -3.08
CA LYS A 414 -1.81 26.90 -2.55
C LYS A 414 -3.30 26.89 -2.87
N TYR A 415 -3.98 28.03 -2.72
CA TYR A 415 -5.40 28.16 -3.08
C TYR A 415 -5.65 27.88 -4.57
N GLN A 416 -4.83 28.44 -5.46
CA GLN A 416 -4.94 28.20 -6.91
C GLN A 416 -4.67 26.74 -7.28
N ALA A 417 -3.68 26.10 -6.65
CA ALA A 417 -3.40 24.69 -6.85
C ALA A 417 -4.58 23.80 -6.42
N LEU A 418 -5.15 24.06 -5.24
CA LEU A 418 -6.34 23.36 -4.75
C LEU A 418 -7.57 23.60 -5.63
N GLN A 419 -7.72 24.81 -6.17
CA GLN A 419 -8.82 25.13 -7.09
C GLN A 419 -8.70 24.32 -8.39
N LYS A 420 -7.49 24.21 -8.94
CA LYS A 420 -7.22 23.39 -10.12
C LYS A 420 -7.50 21.90 -9.84
N GLU A 421 -7.01 21.37 -8.71
CA GLU A 421 -7.25 19.99 -8.31
C GLU A 421 -8.75 19.70 -8.13
N ARG A 422 -9.50 20.63 -7.52
CA ARG A 422 -10.96 20.53 -7.40
C ARG A 422 -11.64 20.44 -8.76
N ASP A 423 -11.20 21.26 -9.72
CA ASP A 423 -11.79 21.27 -11.07
C ASP A 423 -11.45 20.00 -11.86
N ASP A 424 -10.22 19.50 -11.73
CA ASP A 424 -9.78 18.21 -12.29
C ASP A 424 -10.58 17.03 -11.70
N LEU A 425 -10.77 17.01 -10.38
CA LEU A 425 -11.59 16.01 -9.70
C LEU A 425 -13.06 16.08 -10.10
N LYS A 426 -13.60 17.29 -10.30
CA LYS A 426 -14.97 17.47 -10.79
C LYS A 426 -15.14 16.90 -12.20
N HIS A 427 -14.18 17.14 -13.10
CA HIS A 427 -14.22 16.57 -14.45
C HIS A 427 -14.09 15.04 -14.45
N GLU A 428 -13.24 14.47 -13.60
CA GLU A 428 -13.11 13.01 -13.48
C GLU A 428 -14.39 12.39 -12.87
N LEU A 429 -15.05 13.07 -11.94
CA LEU A 429 -16.35 12.65 -11.40
C LEU A 429 -17.43 12.65 -12.49
N GLU A 430 -17.58 13.74 -13.25
CA GLU A 430 -18.52 13.82 -14.38
C GLU A 430 -18.24 12.72 -15.44
N ARG A 431 -16.97 12.42 -15.71
CA ARG A 431 -16.56 11.34 -16.60
C ARG A 431 -17.00 9.97 -16.07
N LYS A 432 -16.79 9.69 -14.77
CA LYS A 432 -17.20 8.44 -14.13
C LYS A 432 -18.72 8.29 -14.09
N GLU A 433 -19.46 9.36 -13.86
CA GLU A 433 -20.93 9.37 -13.96
C GLU A 433 -21.43 9.03 -15.37
N ARG A 434 -20.79 9.57 -16.42
CA ARG A 434 -21.14 9.20 -17.80
C ARG A 434 -20.86 7.72 -18.08
N LEU A 435 -19.73 7.20 -17.62
CA LEU A 435 -19.40 5.78 -17.78
C LEU A 435 -20.37 4.88 -17.01
N SER A 436 -20.77 5.27 -15.80
CA SER A 436 -21.74 4.49 -15.01
C SER A 436 -23.11 4.48 -15.68
N LEU A 437 -23.57 5.61 -16.22
CA LEU A 437 -24.81 5.68 -17.00
C LEU A 437 -24.75 4.82 -18.27
N GLN A 438 -23.63 4.82 -18.99
CA GLN A 438 -23.43 3.95 -20.16
C GLN A 438 -23.45 2.46 -19.77
N ALA A 439 -22.81 2.09 -18.66
CA ALA A 439 -22.82 0.72 -18.16
C ALA A 439 -24.22 0.26 -17.74
N ILE A 440 -25.01 1.15 -17.10
CA ILE A 440 -26.41 0.89 -16.75
C ILE A 440 -27.25 0.68 -18.02
N ALA A 441 -27.09 1.54 -19.03
CA ALA A 441 -27.79 1.40 -20.31
C ALA A 441 -27.42 0.08 -21.02
N ALA A 442 -26.14 -0.27 -21.08
CA ALA A 442 -25.66 -1.52 -21.66
C ALA A 442 -26.23 -2.75 -20.92
N ARG A 443 -26.23 -2.73 -19.58
CA ARG A 443 -26.82 -3.79 -18.75
C ARG A 443 -28.32 -3.92 -19.01
N SER A 444 -29.04 -2.81 -19.15
CA SER A 444 -30.46 -2.81 -19.48
C SER A 444 -30.71 -3.45 -20.84
N ASN A 445 -29.93 -3.10 -21.86
CA ASN A 445 -30.03 -3.70 -23.20
C ASN A 445 -29.74 -5.21 -23.18
N MET A 446 -28.67 -5.63 -22.50
CA MET A 446 -28.34 -7.06 -22.34
C MET A 446 -29.45 -7.84 -21.65
N LYS A 447 -30.09 -7.25 -20.63
CA LYS A 447 -31.24 -7.87 -19.97
C LYS A 447 -32.41 -8.04 -20.93
N THR A 448 -32.74 -7.03 -21.73
CA THR A 448 -33.80 -7.14 -22.75
C THR A 448 -33.52 -8.26 -23.75
N HIS A 449 -32.27 -8.40 -24.22
CA HIS A 449 -31.89 -9.50 -25.11
C HIS A 449 -31.97 -10.87 -24.42
N LEU A 450 -31.58 -10.96 -23.15
CA LEU A 450 -31.69 -12.20 -22.37
C LEU A 450 -33.15 -12.60 -22.17
N ASP A 451 -34.03 -11.64 -21.87
CA ASP A 451 -35.46 -11.87 -21.70
C ASP A 451 -36.10 -12.34 -23.03
N GLN A 452 -35.72 -11.72 -24.16
CA GLN A 452 -36.14 -12.15 -25.50
C GLN A 452 -35.66 -13.56 -25.84
N ALA A 453 -34.38 -13.88 -25.61
CA ALA A 453 -33.83 -15.20 -25.85
C ALA A 453 -34.48 -16.28 -24.96
N SER A 454 -34.72 -15.95 -23.68
CA SER A 454 -35.41 -16.83 -22.74
C SER A 454 -36.86 -17.09 -23.16
N GLN A 455 -37.54 -16.09 -23.70
CA GLN A 455 -38.89 -16.25 -24.23
C GLN A 455 -38.88 -17.13 -25.49
N SER A 456 -37.96 -16.89 -26.42
CA SER A 456 -37.80 -17.73 -27.62
C SER A 456 -37.51 -19.19 -27.26
N LEU A 457 -36.65 -19.44 -26.27
CA LEU A 457 -36.34 -20.79 -25.79
C LEU A 457 -37.59 -21.50 -25.26
N LYS A 458 -38.39 -20.81 -24.44
CA LYS A 458 -39.66 -21.35 -23.91
C LYS A 458 -40.65 -21.69 -25.02
N ASP A 459 -40.69 -20.89 -26.08
CA ASP A 459 -41.61 -21.13 -27.19
C ASP A 459 -41.13 -22.32 -28.05
N SER A 460 -39.83 -22.45 -28.31
CA SER A 460 -39.25 -23.65 -28.95
C SER A 460 -39.43 -24.92 -28.09
N GLU A 461 -39.33 -24.83 -26.77
CA GLU A 461 -39.61 -25.97 -25.88
C GLU A 461 -41.06 -26.44 -25.97
N LYS A 462 -42.03 -25.51 -26.06
CA LYS A 462 -43.44 -25.86 -26.27
C LYS A 462 -43.66 -26.53 -27.62
N GLU A 463 -43.03 -26.02 -28.68
CA GLU A 463 -43.10 -26.61 -30.01
C GLU A 463 -42.52 -28.02 -30.02
N ASN A 464 -41.36 -28.22 -29.41
CA ASN A 464 -40.72 -29.53 -29.31
C ASN A 464 -41.61 -30.53 -28.55
N ARG A 465 -42.25 -30.11 -27.44
CA ARG A 465 -43.22 -30.96 -26.73
C ARG A 465 -44.40 -31.34 -27.62
N SER A 466 -44.90 -30.42 -28.45
CA SER A 466 -45.98 -30.72 -29.41
C SER A 466 -45.53 -31.73 -30.47
N LEU A 467 -44.31 -31.59 -31.00
CA LEU A 467 -43.76 -32.52 -31.98
C LEU A 467 -43.51 -33.91 -31.40
N VAL A 468 -42.98 -34.00 -30.17
CA VAL A 468 -42.81 -35.27 -29.45
C VAL A 468 -44.16 -35.96 -29.24
N GLN A 469 -45.21 -35.23 -28.92
CA GLN A 469 -46.55 -35.80 -28.81
C GLN A 469 -47.05 -36.34 -30.17
N LYS A 470 -46.91 -35.56 -31.25
CA LYS A 470 -47.29 -36.01 -32.60
C LYS A 470 -46.51 -37.25 -33.05
N LEU A 471 -45.22 -37.34 -32.71
CA LEU A 471 -44.40 -38.52 -32.98
C LEU A 471 -44.94 -39.74 -32.25
N LYS A 472 -45.29 -39.59 -30.97
CA LYS A 472 -45.88 -40.66 -30.17
C LYS A 472 -47.21 -41.14 -30.77
N ASP A 473 -48.09 -40.21 -31.16
CA ASP A 473 -49.37 -40.55 -31.79
C ASP A 473 -49.15 -41.31 -33.11
N ALA A 474 -48.17 -40.87 -33.93
CA ALA A 474 -47.81 -41.57 -35.16
C ALA A 474 -47.19 -42.95 -34.93
N GLU A 475 -46.40 -43.13 -33.87
CA GLU A 475 -45.87 -44.45 -33.46
C GLU A 475 -46.99 -45.42 -33.05
N GLU A 476 -47.99 -44.92 -32.32
CA GLU A 476 -49.19 -45.68 -31.95
C GLU A 476 -49.96 -46.11 -33.20
N ASP A 477 -50.16 -45.22 -34.17
CA ASP A 477 -50.80 -45.53 -35.46
C ASP A 477 -50.01 -46.59 -36.24
N VAL A 478 -48.68 -46.44 -36.35
CA VAL A 478 -47.83 -47.43 -37.03
C VAL A 478 -47.94 -48.81 -36.38
N ASN A 479 -47.95 -48.87 -35.04
CA ASN A 479 -48.10 -50.13 -34.32
C ASN A 479 -49.50 -50.74 -34.52
N TYR A 480 -50.55 -49.91 -34.55
CA TYR A 480 -51.90 -50.34 -34.88
C TYR A 480 -51.97 -50.98 -36.29
N TYR A 481 -51.41 -50.32 -37.30
CA TYR A 481 -51.41 -50.85 -38.67
C TYR A 481 -50.55 -52.09 -38.83
N LYS A 482 -49.40 -52.19 -38.15
CA LYS A 482 -48.60 -53.41 -38.10
C LYS A 482 -49.40 -54.59 -37.55
N LYS A 483 -50.07 -54.39 -36.41
CA LYS A 483 -50.91 -55.43 -35.81
C LYS A 483 -52.03 -55.88 -36.77
N LYS A 484 -52.72 -54.93 -37.40
CA LYS A 484 -53.76 -55.24 -38.39
C LYS A 484 -53.21 -55.96 -39.63
N HIS A 485 -52.03 -55.58 -40.10
CA HIS A 485 -51.33 -56.27 -41.17
C HIS A 485 -51.02 -57.72 -40.78
N ASP A 486 -50.49 -57.96 -39.59
CA ASP A 486 -50.16 -59.30 -39.11
C ASP A 486 -51.41 -60.18 -38.94
N GLU A 487 -52.52 -59.62 -38.45
CA GLU A 487 -53.82 -60.29 -38.37
C GLU A 487 -54.32 -60.70 -39.78
N MET A 488 -54.25 -59.80 -40.76
CA MET A 488 -54.60 -60.11 -42.15
C MET A 488 -53.67 -61.16 -42.75
N PHE A 489 -52.36 -61.04 -42.51
CA PHE A 489 -51.37 -61.99 -43.00
C PHE A 489 -51.61 -63.40 -42.45
N GLN A 490 -51.90 -63.51 -41.14
CA GLN A 490 -52.28 -64.78 -40.51
C GLN A 490 -53.58 -65.36 -41.11
N SER A 491 -54.58 -64.52 -41.35
CA SER A 491 -55.84 -64.92 -41.99
C SER A 491 -55.61 -65.45 -43.41
N VAL A 492 -54.83 -64.73 -44.24
CA VAL A 492 -54.48 -65.14 -45.60
C VAL A 492 -53.64 -66.43 -45.58
N SER A 493 -52.68 -66.55 -44.67
CA SER A 493 -51.87 -67.76 -44.52
C SER A 493 -52.73 -68.98 -44.14
N ALA A 494 -53.72 -68.80 -43.28
CA ALA A 494 -54.66 -69.87 -42.91
C ALA A 494 -55.55 -70.29 -44.10
N LEU A 495 -56.04 -69.33 -44.90
CA LEU A 495 -56.79 -69.60 -46.12
C LEU A 495 -55.94 -70.33 -47.16
N ASN A 496 -54.69 -69.91 -47.37
CA ASN A 496 -53.77 -70.58 -48.29
C ASN A 496 -53.51 -72.03 -47.87
N LYS A 497 -53.29 -72.29 -46.58
CA LYS A 497 -53.17 -73.66 -46.06
C LYS A 497 -54.42 -74.49 -46.34
N ARG A 498 -55.61 -73.89 -46.19
CA ARG A 498 -56.88 -74.56 -46.51
C ARG A 498 -57.02 -74.85 -48.01
N ILE A 499 -56.55 -73.96 -48.87
CA ILE A 499 -56.52 -74.19 -50.33
C ILE A 499 -55.60 -75.37 -50.64
N GLU A 500 -54.39 -75.40 -50.08
CA GLU A 500 -53.45 -76.52 -50.27
C GLU A 500 -54.05 -77.86 -49.81
N GLU A 501 -54.73 -77.91 -48.66
CA GLU A 501 -55.47 -79.09 -48.19
C GLU A 501 -56.54 -79.53 -49.20
N LEU A 502 -57.32 -78.59 -49.74
CA LEU A 502 -58.36 -78.87 -50.74
C LEU A 502 -57.77 -79.35 -52.08
N GLU A 503 -56.63 -78.79 -52.50
CA GLU A 503 -55.91 -79.23 -53.70
C GLU A 503 -55.36 -80.65 -53.52
N GLN A 504 -54.80 -80.97 -52.36
CA GLN A 504 -54.38 -82.34 -52.02
C GLN A 504 -55.56 -83.32 -52.05
N HIS A 505 -56.71 -82.94 -51.47
CA HIS A 505 -57.93 -83.73 -51.54
C HIS A 505 -58.41 -83.95 -52.98
N LYS A 506 -58.37 -82.91 -53.81
CA LYS A 506 -58.73 -82.98 -55.24
C LYS A 506 -57.81 -83.96 -55.99
N ILE A 507 -56.50 -83.87 -55.78
CA ILE A 507 -55.52 -84.79 -56.38
C ILE A 507 -55.83 -86.23 -55.95
N HIS A 508 -56.03 -86.46 -54.65
CA HIS A 508 -56.35 -87.78 -54.12
C HIS A 508 -57.64 -88.38 -54.71
N LEU A 509 -58.68 -87.56 -54.92
CA LEU A 509 -59.92 -87.98 -55.58
C LEU A 509 -59.71 -88.30 -57.06
N LEU A 510 -58.92 -87.49 -57.79
CA LEU A 510 -58.57 -87.76 -59.18
C LEU A 510 -57.78 -89.07 -59.33
N ASP A 511 -56.85 -89.35 -58.42
CA ASP A 511 -56.12 -90.62 -58.40
C ASP A 511 -57.03 -91.80 -58.08
N LYS A 512 -57.97 -91.65 -57.14
CA LYS A 512 -59.02 -92.65 -56.88
C LYS A 512 -59.88 -92.91 -58.12
N LEU A 513 -60.32 -91.88 -58.82
CA LEU A 513 -61.09 -92.01 -60.07
C LEU A 513 -60.29 -92.73 -61.16
N LYS A 514 -59.00 -92.41 -61.33
CA LYS A 514 -58.10 -93.15 -62.24
C LYS A 514 -58.01 -94.63 -61.85
N SER A 515 -57.92 -94.93 -60.55
CA SER A 515 -57.81 -96.31 -60.07
C SER A 515 -59.10 -97.13 -60.21
N GLN A 516 -60.27 -96.47 -60.23
CA GLN A 516 -61.59 -97.12 -60.26
C GLN A 516 -62.13 -97.47 -61.66
N GLY A 517 -61.40 -97.18 -62.74
CA GLY A 517 -61.60 -97.90 -63.99
C GLY A 517 -61.52 -97.06 -65.25
N ASP A 518 -60.54 -97.43 -66.08
CA ASP A 518 -60.50 -97.18 -67.53
C ASP A 518 -61.50 -98.10 -68.25
N LYS A 519 -62.79 -97.98 -67.89
CA LYS A 519 -63.90 -98.71 -68.52
C LYS A 519 -65.10 -97.78 -68.73
N GLY A 520 -64.90 -96.74 -69.54
CA GLY A 520 -65.99 -95.90 -70.02
C GLY A 520 -65.51 -94.59 -70.59
N GLY A 521 -65.64 -94.41 -71.90
CA GLY A 521 -65.19 -93.24 -72.65
C GLY A 521 -65.62 -91.91 -72.03
N LEU A 522 -64.64 -91.17 -71.53
CA LEU A 522 -64.74 -89.78 -71.07
C LEU A 522 -63.80 -88.86 -71.87
N GLU A 523 -63.60 -89.19 -73.16
CA GLU A 523 -62.80 -88.42 -74.13
C GLU A 523 -63.37 -87.02 -74.43
N TYR A 524 -64.53 -86.65 -73.87
CA TYR A 524 -65.19 -85.37 -74.18
C TYR A 524 -65.07 -84.28 -73.10
N ILE A 525 -64.61 -84.59 -71.88
CA ILE A 525 -64.46 -83.57 -70.82
C ILE A 525 -62.99 -83.17 -70.62
N VAL A 526 -62.03 -83.98 -71.09
CA VAL A 526 -60.57 -83.69 -70.99
C VAL A 526 -60.02 -83.14 -72.31
N LYS A 527 -60.79 -82.34 -73.04
CA LYS A 527 -60.38 -81.81 -74.36
C LYS A 527 -60.02 -80.32 -74.41
N THR A 528 -59.79 -79.66 -73.26
CA THR A 528 -59.28 -78.28 -73.26
C THR A 528 -57.97 -78.04 -72.52
N GLN A 529 -57.36 -78.99 -71.82
CA GLN A 529 -55.96 -78.79 -71.37
C GLN A 529 -55.16 -80.10 -71.43
N LYS A 530 -54.20 -80.15 -72.36
CA LYS A 530 -53.18 -81.19 -72.46
C LYS A 530 -52.37 -81.23 -71.15
N LEU A 531 -52.67 -82.21 -70.30
CA LEU A 531 -52.06 -82.38 -68.97
C LEU A 531 -50.73 -83.15 -68.98
N GLU A 532 -50.25 -83.59 -70.14
CA GLU A 532 -49.00 -84.39 -70.25
C GLU A 532 -47.71 -83.55 -70.13
N ASN A 533 -47.82 -82.22 -70.05
CA ASN A 533 -46.68 -81.31 -69.86
C ASN A 533 -46.86 -80.32 -68.70
N ILE A 534 -47.67 -80.64 -67.70
CA ILE A 534 -47.60 -79.90 -66.43
C ILE A 534 -46.46 -80.52 -65.61
N LYS A 535 -45.22 -80.18 -65.98
CA LYS A 535 -44.19 -80.01 -64.94
C LYS A 535 -44.84 -79.05 -63.95
N GLY A 536 -44.89 -79.43 -62.66
CA GLY A 536 -45.36 -78.53 -61.62
C GLY A 536 -44.76 -77.17 -61.93
N LYS A 537 -45.62 -76.18 -62.22
CA LYS A 537 -45.16 -74.85 -62.59
C LYS A 537 -44.37 -74.44 -61.36
N GLU A 538 -43.05 -74.53 -61.43
CA GLU A 538 -42.20 -73.97 -60.40
C GLU A 538 -42.74 -72.55 -60.28
N LEU A 539 -43.28 -72.23 -59.11
CA LEU A 539 -43.70 -70.88 -58.76
C LEU A 539 -42.41 -70.05 -58.69
N GLN A 540 -41.75 -69.83 -59.83
CA GLN A 540 -40.62 -68.93 -59.99
C GLN A 540 -41.11 -67.48 -59.89
N ASP A 541 -42.42 -67.26 -60.04
CA ASP A 541 -43.11 -66.04 -59.66
C ASP A 541 -43.78 -66.19 -58.27
N ARG A 542 -43.08 -66.78 -57.29
CA ARG A 542 -43.31 -66.30 -55.93
C ARG A 542 -42.98 -64.82 -55.98
N VAL A 543 -43.95 -63.95 -55.69
CA VAL A 543 -43.66 -62.55 -55.38
C VAL A 543 -42.50 -62.60 -54.40
N GLN A 544 -41.31 -62.21 -54.86
CA GLN A 544 -40.19 -62.00 -53.96
C GLN A 544 -40.65 -60.82 -53.11
N VAL A 545 -41.20 -61.14 -51.95
CA VAL A 545 -41.33 -60.18 -50.88
C VAL A 545 -39.88 -59.92 -50.51
N GLU A 546 -39.27 -58.91 -51.14
CA GLU A 546 -38.02 -58.37 -50.67
C GLU A 546 -38.20 -58.13 -49.18
N ASP A 547 -37.26 -58.64 -48.38
CA ASP A 547 -37.18 -58.41 -46.94
C ASP A 547 -37.32 -56.90 -46.71
N TYR A 548 -38.53 -56.43 -46.37
CA TYR A 548 -38.79 -55.01 -46.13
C TYR A 548 -38.09 -54.65 -44.83
N ARG A 549 -36.83 -54.21 -44.96
CA ARG A 549 -35.95 -53.76 -43.88
C ARG A 549 -35.90 -52.24 -43.88
N PRO A 550 -36.89 -51.56 -43.28
CA PRO A 550 -36.95 -50.10 -43.28
C PRO A 550 -35.72 -49.44 -42.60
N GLU A 551 -35.00 -50.17 -41.75
CA GLU A 551 -33.76 -49.69 -41.14
C GLU A 551 -32.62 -49.46 -42.15
N LEU A 552 -32.53 -50.29 -43.19
CA LEU A 552 -31.53 -50.17 -44.25
C LEU A 552 -31.80 -48.96 -45.16
N ASN A 553 -33.08 -48.59 -45.34
CA ASN A 553 -33.46 -47.40 -46.08
C ASN A 553 -33.31 -46.12 -45.23
N ARG A 554 -33.49 -46.21 -43.89
CA ARG A 554 -33.21 -45.09 -42.98
C ARG A 554 -31.73 -44.76 -42.90
N SER A 555 -30.84 -45.76 -42.86
CA SER A 555 -29.39 -45.53 -42.85
C SER A 555 -28.90 -44.91 -44.16
N LYS A 556 -29.43 -45.35 -45.31
CA LYS A 556 -29.17 -44.72 -46.61
C LYS A 556 -29.58 -43.26 -46.64
N ASN A 557 -30.79 -42.94 -46.21
CA ASN A 557 -31.27 -41.55 -46.20
C ASN A 557 -30.52 -40.66 -45.20
N GLN A 558 -30.09 -41.18 -44.03
CA GLN A 558 -29.22 -40.44 -43.11
C GLN A 558 -27.83 -40.18 -43.70
N SER A 559 -27.26 -41.14 -44.42
CA SER A 559 -25.97 -40.95 -45.10
C SER A 559 -26.06 -39.94 -46.26
N GLU A 560 -27.18 -39.91 -46.99
CA GLU A 560 -27.42 -38.90 -48.04
C GLU A 560 -27.68 -37.50 -47.46
N SER A 561 -28.28 -37.41 -46.27
CA SER A 561 -28.53 -36.12 -45.58
C SER A 561 -27.23 -35.49 -45.05
N ASN A 562 -26.30 -36.30 -44.53
CA ASN A 562 -25.02 -35.80 -44.05
C ASN A 562 -24.10 -35.32 -45.19
N ASN A 563 -24.22 -35.88 -46.40
CA ASN A 563 -23.47 -35.45 -47.57
C ASN A 563 -24.00 -34.14 -48.21
N GLN A 564 -25.10 -33.57 -47.73
CA GLN A 564 -25.58 -32.24 -48.16
C GLN A 564 -25.13 -31.09 -47.24
N PHE A 565 -24.44 -31.40 -46.14
CA PHE A 565 -23.92 -30.41 -45.19
C PHE A 565 -22.38 -30.37 -45.11
N GLU A 566 -21.68 -31.15 -45.93
CA GLU A 566 -20.31 -30.85 -46.39
C GLU A 566 -20.38 -30.00 -47.67
#